data_AF-A0A847WCJ2-F1
#
_entry.id   AF-A0A847WCJ2-F1
#
_cell.length_a   1.000
_cell.length_b   1.000
_cell.length_c   1.000
_cell.angle_alpha   90.00
_cell.angle_beta   90.00
_cell.angle_gamma   90.00
#
_symmetry.space_group_name_H-M   'P 1'
#
loop_
_entity.id
_entity.type
_entity.pdbx_description
1 polymer ?
#
loop_
_entity_poly.entity_id
_entity_poly.type
_entity_poly.pdbx_seq_one_letter_code
_entity_poly.pdbx_strand_id
1 'polypeptide(L)'
;MKLSLKNIESKTYNPTVYTRGLRYFKGNHVVSAKYKENEDSWRLEASVRGERTYGVSVLIDADGNIKDYHCQCAAYATFDGLCKHCVAALLYAYTALSQQGKLEGAIDSGFAKQFGYLMPKAPAPPAKTRSDSMAKSLLAAFLAKDEVQNDVLPGSVSLRPYINVSGFSSGISLTFTIGTDRQYVVKNVGELLMNIDNNSRISYGKGLTFRHSMEAFDEDSRRLLTFMKKWFYECRMAARSRYTYSSGSDRELYLSQDALEEFFTLFKDRTFTSYNNHNERTVFSEARPELVIDTEYKEDGALILKLKNYRDIYVGRTIYVLQITDENKNINNTISRYDSESSLIISPLLKALIMNKGSLTFAEEDIPAFCMTVLPEIKNIITINDRKDNLKNYLPEEMTAHLYLDAPENSLITGRALAEYGQDILDLLSGDYVSLPDENSAPAAAPAKPGT
;
A
#
# COMPACT_ATOMS: atom_id res chain seq x y z
N MET A 1 8.45 50.69 13.29
CA MET A 1 8.56 49.34 12.70
C MET A 1 10.01 48.98 12.43
N LYS A 2 10.55 47.92 13.04
CA LYS A 2 11.95 47.46 12.86
C LYS A 2 12.04 46.08 12.21
N LEU A 3 11.60 45.94 10.96
CA LEU A 3 11.80 44.68 10.23
C LEU A 3 13.30 44.50 9.90
N SER A 4 13.89 43.35 10.22
CA SER A 4 15.32 43.07 9.96
C SER A 4 15.51 41.99 8.89
N LEU A 5 16.44 42.21 7.96
CA LEU A 5 16.82 41.21 6.94
C LEU A 5 17.28 39.90 7.57
N LYS A 6 18.01 39.98 8.69
CA LYS A 6 18.48 38.80 9.43
C LYS A 6 17.30 38.02 10.02
N ASN A 7 16.23 38.70 10.44
CA ASN A 7 15.02 38.06 10.94
C ASN A 7 14.30 37.29 9.82
N ILE A 8 14.12 37.92 8.66
CA ILE A 8 13.52 37.29 7.46
C ILE A 8 14.33 36.05 7.04
N GLU A 9 15.65 36.15 6.97
CA GLU A 9 16.51 35.02 6.60
C GLU A 9 16.44 33.87 7.61
N SER A 10 16.52 34.19 8.91
CA SER A 10 16.48 33.20 10.00
C SER A 10 15.16 32.42 10.11
N LYS A 11 14.08 32.97 9.57
CA LYS A 11 12.75 32.33 9.54
C LYS A 11 12.50 31.51 8.28
N THR A 12 13.48 31.37 7.38
CA THR A 12 13.41 30.42 6.26
C THR A 12 13.91 29.05 6.68
N TYR A 13 13.32 27.98 6.15
CA TYR A 13 13.75 26.60 6.46
C TYR A 13 15.10 26.23 5.80
N ASN A 14 15.55 27.00 4.79
CA ASN A 14 16.80 26.77 4.07
C ASN A 14 17.28 28.09 3.40
N PRO A 15 18.58 28.43 3.45
CA PRO A 15 19.16 29.64 2.81
C PRO A 15 18.85 29.79 1.30
N THR A 16 18.63 28.69 0.61
CA THR A 16 18.25 28.67 -0.82
C THR A 16 16.86 29.29 -1.03
N VAL A 17 15.97 29.19 -0.04
CA VAL A 17 14.62 29.78 -0.08
C VAL A 17 14.69 31.30 0.00
N TYR A 18 15.56 31.82 0.87
CA TYR A 18 15.84 33.25 0.93
C TYR A 18 16.37 33.78 -0.40
N THR A 19 17.34 33.08 -0.99
CA THR A 19 17.92 33.42 -2.31
C THR A 19 16.85 33.42 -3.42
N ARG A 20 15.94 32.45 -3.41
CA ARG A 20 14.81 32.38 -4.35
C ARG A 20 13.83 33.54 -4.12
N GLY A 21 13.50 33.86 -2.87
CA GLY A 21 12.66 35.01 -2.54
C GLY A 21 13.25 36.34 -2.99
N LEU A 22 14.56 36.51 -2.82
CA LEU A 22 15.31 37.69 -3.31
C LEU A 22 15.23 37.83 -4.83
N ARG A 23 15.28 36.72 -5.59
CA ARG A 23 15.09 36.75 -7.05
C ARG A 23 13.67 37.18 -7.44
N TYR A 24 12.66 36.72 -6.72
CA TYR A 24 11.26 37.12 -6.98
C TYR A 24 11.05 38.62 -6.71
N PHE A 25 11.60 39.12 -5.60
CA PHE A 25 11.60 40.55 -5.29
C PHE A 25 12.31 41.37 -6.38
N LYS A 26 13.56 41.04 -6.72
CA LYS A 26 14.33 41.76 -7.76
C LYS A 26 13.71 41.65 -9.16
N GLY A 27 12.99 40.57 -9.44
CA GLY A 27 12.26 40.37 -10.69
C GLY A 27 10.89 41.04 -10.75
N ASN A 28 10.53 41.89 -9.77
CA ASN A 28 9.25 42.61 -9.70
C ASN A 28 8.01 41.68 -9.72
N HIS A 29 8.11 40.54 -9.02
CA HIS A 29 7.02 39.57 -8.95
C HIS A 29 5.97 39.92 -7.88
N VAL A 30 6.23 40.87 -7.00
CA VAL A 30 5.24 41.37 -6.03
C VAL A 30 4.33 42.35 -6.76
N VAL A 31 3.08 41.94 -7.00
CA VAL A 31 2.12 42.68 -7.83
C VAL A 31 1.39 43.75 -7.02
N SER A 32 1.10 43.45 -5.76
CA SER A 32 0.47 44.38 -4.83
C SER A 32 0.83 44.01 -3.39
N ALA A 33 0.87 45.02 -2.51
CA ALA A 33 1.06 44.87 -1.08
C ALA A 33 0.20 45.90 -0.34
N LYS A 34 -0.48 45.47 0.72
CA LYS A 34 -1.30 46.26 1.62
C LYS A 34 -0.86 46.02 3.06
N TYR A 35 -1.02 47.04 3.88
CA TYR A 35 -0.62 47.05 5.28
C TYR A 35 -1.82 47.44 6.13
N LYS A 36 -2.04 46.74 7.24
CA LYS A 36 -3.02 47.09 8.26
C LYS A 36 -2.31 47.15 9.60
N GLU A 37 -2.36 48.31 10.26
CA GLU A 37 -1.71 48.53 11.56
C GLU A 37 -2.76 48.44 12.68
N ASN A 38 -2.39 47.76 13.77
CA ASN A 38 -3.09 47.71 15.04
C ASN A 38 -2.14 48.24 16.13
N GLU A 39 -2.64 48.47 17.36
CA GLU A 39 -1.85 49.09 18.45
C GLU A 39 -0.49 48.41 18.73
N ASP A 40 -0.40 47.07 18.63
CA ASP A 40 0.82 46.30 18.94
C ASP A 40 1.37 45.42 17.79
N SER A 41 0.73 45.42 16.62
CA SER A 41 1.18 44.61 15.47
C SER A 41 0.66 45.15 14.15
N TRP A 42 1.32 44.78 13.06
CA TRP A 42 0.88 45.10 11.71
C TRP A 42 0.85 43.86 10.81
N ARG A 43 -0.13 43.83 9.90
CA ARG A 43 -0.38 42.74 8.97
C ARG A 43 -0.06 43.19 7.55
N LEU A 44 0.86 42.48 6.91
CA LEU A 44 1.15 42.54 5.48
C LEU A 44 0.21 41.60 4.73
N GLU A 45 -0.44 42.09 3.69
CA GLU A 45 -1.20 41.29 2.71
C GLU A 45 -0.65 41.59 1.32
N ALA A 46 -0.13 40.59 0.61
CA ALA A 46 0.52 40.80 -0.68
C ALA A 46 0.11 39.75 -1.72
N SER A 47 0.13 40.13 -2.99
CA SER A 47 -0.06 39.22 -4.13
C SER A 47 1.26 39.05 -4.87
N VAL A 48 1.78 37.82 -4.92
CA VAL A 48 3.07 37.51 -5.55
C VAL A 48 2.86 36.62 -6.76
N ARG A 49 3.31 37.06 -7.94
CA ARG A 49 3.22 36.34 -9.21
C ARG A 49 4.27 35.23 -9.28
N GLY A 50 3.84 34.00 -9.55
CA GLY A 50 4.69 32.87 -9.88
C GLY A 50 4.09 32.10 -11.07
N GLU A 51 3.92 30.79 -10.94
CA GLU A 51 3.13 29.98 -11.90
C GLU A 51 1.66 30.43 -11.93
N ARG A 52 1.16 30.87 -10.77
CA ARG A 52 -0.09 31.61 -10.59
C ARG A 52 0.14 32.74 -9.60
N THR A 53 -0.85 33.60 -9.37
CA THR A 53 -0.77 34.62 -8.32
C THR A 53 -1.05 33.98 -6.96
N TYR A 54 -0.14 34.18 -6.00
CA TYR A 54 -0.28 33.66 -4.64
C TYR A 54 -0.58 34.80 -3.66
N GLY A 55 -1.65 34.63 -2.88
CA GLY A 55 -1.91 35.46 -1.71
C GLY A 55 -0.93 35.12 -0.58
N VAL A 56 -0.34 36.16 -0.01
CA VAL A 56 0.59 36.10 1.12
C VAL A 56 0.04 36.98 2.23
N SER A 57 0.06 36.48 3.46
CA SER A 57 -0.22 37.29 4.65
C SER A 57 0.85 37.08 5.71
N VAL A 58 1.35 38.15 6.32
CA VAL A 58 2.36 38.07 7.39
C VAL A 58 1.99 39.02 8.52
N LEU A 59 1.99 38.53 9.76
CA LEU A 59 1.76 39.30 10.98
C LEU A 59 3.10 39.59 11.67
N ILE A 60 3.35 40.85 11.97
CA ILE A 60 4.63 41.33 12.50
C ILE A 60 4.36 42.21 13.73
N ASP A 61 5.08 41.98 14.82
CA ASP A 61 4.94 42.79 16.04
C ASP A 61 5.65 44.15 15.93
N ALA A 62 5.44 45.02 16.92
CA ALA A 62 6.07 46.35 17.01
C ALA A 62 7.61 46.30 16.94
N ASP A 63 8.21 45.23 17.46
CA ASP A 63 9.66 44.97 17.46
C ASP A 63 10.19 44.45 16.11
N GLY A 64 9.30 44.12 15.17
CA GLY A 64 9.64 43.64 13.84
C GLY A 64 9.88 42.13 13.73
N ASN A 65 9.42 41.36 14.73
CA ASN A 65 9.41 39.91 14.68
C ASN A 65 8.18 39.38 13.97
N ILE A 66 8.40 38.36 13.15
CA ILE A 66 7.34 37.66 12.44
C ILE A 66 6.65 36.72 13.43
N LYS A 67 5.39 37.00 13.77
CA LYS A 67 4.56 36.19 14.67
C LYS A 67 3.84 35.09 13.94
N ASP A 68 3.28 35.40 12.77
CA ASP A 68 2.53 34.45 11.96
C ASP A 68 2.67 34.78 10.48
N TYR A 69 2.51 33.78 9.62
CA TYR A 69 2.57 33.93 8.17
C TYR A 69 1.76 32.85 7.48
N HIS A 70 1.19 33.22 6.34
CA HIS A 70 0.40 32.34 5.49
C HIS A 70 0.70 32.60 4.01
N CYS A 71 0.79 31.53 3.22
CA CYS A 71 0.86 31.63 1.78
C CYS A 71 0.11 30.49 1.10
N GLN A 72 -0.58 30.78 0.01
CA GLN A 72 -1.34 29.79 -0.78
C GLN A 72 -0.46 28.85 -1.64
N CYS A 73 0.85 28.78 -1.37
CA CYS A 73 1.79 27.99 -2.16
C CYS A 73 2.05 26.63 -1.51
N ALA A 74 2.33 25.61 -2.33
CA ALA A 74 2.61 24.26 -1.85
C ALA A 74 3.76 24.23 -0.81
N ALA A 75 4.78 25.07 -1.00
CA ALA A 75 5.91 25.13 -0.07
C ALA A 75 5.52 25.60 1.35
N TYR A 76 4.47 26.41 1.51
CA TYR A 76 3.97 26.79 2.84
C TYR A 76 3.23 25.62 3.52
N ALA A 77 2.47 24.84 2.75
CA ALA A 77 1.76 23.67 3.29
C ALA A 77 2.70 22.51 3.63
N THR A 78 3.92 22.50 3.09
CA THR A 78 4.88 21.38 3.19
C THR A 78 6.04 21.64 4.15
N PHE A 79 6.49 22.88 4.32
CA PHE A 79 7.70 23.19 5.08
C PHE A 79 7.40 24.19 6.21
N ASP A 80 7.98 23.95 7.39
CA ASP A 80 7.96 24.92 8.50
C ASP A 80 9.01 26.01 8.25
N GLY A 81 8.54 27.20 7.89
CA GLY A 81 9.37 28.36 7.55
C GLY A 81 8.81 29.20 6.41
N LEU A 82 9.32 30.42 6.26
CA LEU A 82 8.91 31.34 5.20
C LEU A 82 9.21 30.75 3.82
N CYS A 83 8.17 30.68 2.98
CA CYS A 83 8.34 30.34 1.57
C CYS A 83 8.96 31.51 0.77
N LYS A 84 9.41 31.23 -0.46
CA LYS A 84 9.98 32.26 -1.37
C LYS A 84 9.03 33.45 -1.62
N HIS A 85 7.71 33.23 -1.60
CA HIS A 85 6.73 34.31 -1.79
C HIS A 85 6.59 35.18 -0.54
N CYS A 86 6.59 34.59 0.66
CA CYS A 86 6.63 35.33 1.92
C CYS A 86 7.89 36.18 2.03
N VAL A 87 9.05 35.61 1.67
CA VAL A 87 10.33 36.34 1.63
C VAL A 87 10.26 37.51 0.65
N ALA A 88 9.74 37.30 -0.58
CA ALA A 88 9.62 38.37 -1.57
C ALA A 88 8.72 39.52 -1.08
N ALA A 89 7.58 39.20 -0.46
CA ALA A 89 6.66 40.19 0.11
C ALA A 89 7.29 40.95 1.29
N LEU A 90 8.03 40.26 2.16
CA LEU A 90 8.73 40.87 3.30
C LEU A 90 9.90 41.75 2.87
N LEU A 91 10.66 41.36 1.83
CA LEU A 91 11.71 42.18 1.25
C LEU A 91 11.13 43.44 0.60
N TYR A 92 10.00 43.31 -0.09
CA TYR A 92 9.26 44.46 -0.63
C TYR A 92 8.85 45.43 0.49
N ALA A 93 8.25 44.91 1.56
CA ALA A 93 7.88 45.70 2.74
C ALA A 93 9.11 46.35 3.42
N TYR A 94 10.20 45.62 3.57
CA TYR A 94 11.45 46.14 4.14
C TYR A 94 11.99 47.32 3.32
N THR A 95 11.99 47.22 1.98
CA THR A 95 12.46 48.31 1.12
C THR A 95 11.50 49.51 1.12
N ALA A 96 10.19 49.28 1.16
CA ALA A 96 9.21 50.35 1.27
C ALA A 96 9.33 51.11 2.61
N LEU A 97 9.49 50.38 3.73
CA LEU A 97 9.72 50.93 5.07
C LEU A 97 11.05 51.68 5.20
N SER A 98 12.07 51.28 4.44
CA SER A 98 13.39 51.91 4.46
C SER A 98 13.47 53.19 3.62
N GLN A 99 12.56 53.34 2.63
CA GLN A 99 12.54 54.49 1.71
C GLN A 99 11.55 55.59 2.11
N GLN A 100 10.50 55.27 2.88
CA GLN A 100 9.50 56.24 3.33
C GLN A 100 9.33 56.13 4.86
N GLY A 101 9.82 57.14 5.59
CA GLY A 101 9.91 57.17 7.06
C GLY A 101 8.59 57.13 7.87
N LYS A 102 7.47 56.67 7.30
CA LYS A 102 6.21 56.22 7.93
C LYS A 102 5.22 55.93 6.78
N LEU A 103 4.49 54.81 6.84
CA LEU A 103 3.63 54.32 5.76
C LEU A 103 2.15 54.61 6.07
N GLU A 104 1.48 55.39 5.21
CA GLU A 104 0.03 55.42 5.08
C GLU A 104 -0.36 55.12 3.62
N GLY A 105 -1.38 54.27 3.42
CA GLY A 105 -2.15 54.18 2.17
C GLY A 105 -1.89 52.97 1.28
N ALA A 106 -2.97 52.30 0.87
CA ALA A 106 -2.96 51.20 -0.08
C ALA A 106 -2.45 51.65 -1.47
N ILE A 107 -1.37 51.05 -1.93
CA ILE A 107 -0.85 51.27 -3.28
C ILE A 107 -1.60 50.39 -4.27
N ASP A 108 -2.61 50.98 -4.91
CA ASP A 108 -3.21 50.46 -6.12
C ASP A 108 -2.29 50.69 -7.33
N SER A 109 -2.49 49.89 -8.36
CA SER A 109 -1.74 49.78 -9.60
C SER A 109 -1.60 51.12 -10.39
N GLY A 110 -0.71 52.00 -9.91
CA GLY A 110 -0.33 53.27 -10.57
C GLY A 110 1.16 53.62 -10.47
N PHE A 111 1.94 52.88 -9.68
CA PHE A 111 3.33 53.20 -9.33
C PHE A 111 4.39 52.91 -10.41
N ALA A 112 3.97 52.68 -11.66
CA ALA A 112 4.87 52.54 -12.82
C ALA A 112 5.08 53.85 -13.60
N LYS A 113 4.40 54.96 -13.25
CA LYS A 113 4.40 56.20 -14.04
C LYS A 113 5.23 57.38 -13.48
N GLN A 114 5.85 57.29 -12.31
CA GLN A 114 6.48 58.47 -11.67
C GLN A 114 7.97 58.35 -11.33
N PHE A 115 8.72 57.43 -11.94
CA PHE A 115 10.19 57.48 -11.94
C PHE A 115 10.72 57.12 -13.34
N GLY A 116 10.41 57.98 -14.31
CA GLY A 116 11.28 58.17 -15.47
C GLY A 116 12.47 59.05 -15.05
N TYR A 117 13.66 58.70 -15.57
CA TYR A 117 14.98 59.31 -15.33
C TYR A 117 15.57 58.93 -13.95
N LEU A 118 16.56 58.04 -13.84
CA LEU A 118 17.90 58.13 -14.41
C LEU A 118 18.53 56.73 -14.51
N MET A 119 18.82 56.24 -15.72
CA MET A 119 20.02 55.45 -16.09
C MET A 119 20.05 55.30 -17.63
N PRO A 120 21.23 55.31 -18.29
CA PRO A 120 21.32 55.36 -19.75
C PRO A 120 20.86 54.05 -20.41
N LYS A 121 20.12 54.17 -21.53
CA LYS A 121 19.76 53.05 -22.41
C LYS A 121 21.03 52.36 -22.92
N ALA A 122 21.28 51.14 -22.46
CA ALA A 122 22.11 50.20 -23.22
C ALA A 122 21.33 49.76 -24.48
N PRO A 123 21.95 49.70 -25.67
CA PRO A 123 21.24 49.26 -26.87
C PRO A 123 20.83 47.80 -26.72
N ALA A 124 19.55 47.52 -26.99
CA ALA A 124 19.03 46.17 -26.99
C ALA A 124 19.69 45.34 -28.11
N PRO A 125 20.29 44.18 -27.83
CA PRO A 125 20.75 43.29 -28.89
C PRO A 125 19.54 42.73 -29.66
N PRO A 126 19.68 42.39 -30.95
CA PRO A 126 18.58 41.91 -31.77
C PRO A 126 17.96 40.67 -31.14
N ALA A 127 16.63 40.60 -31.12
CA ALA A 127 15.87 39.50 -30.55
C ALA A 127 16.15 38.21 -31.34
N LYS A 128 17.18 37.46 -30.92
CA LYS A 128 17.35 36.07 -31.33
C LYS A 128 16.21 35.28 -30.74
N THR A 129 15.47 34.55 -31.58
CA THR A 129 14.43 33.61 -31.18
C THR A 129 14.95 32.76 -30.04
N ARG A 130 14.30 32.84 -28.88
CA ARG A 130 14.70 32.08 -27.69
C ARG A 130 13.94 30.78 -27.70
N SER A 131 14.61 29.69 -27.35
CA SER A 131 13.95 28.41 -27.10
C SER A 131 12.86 28.61 -26.04
N ASP A 132 11.68 28.06 -26.32
CA ASP A 132 10.54 28.04 -25.40
C ASP A 132 10.95 27.47 -24.03
N SER A 133 10.18 27.82 -22.99
CA SER A 133 10.39 27.26 -21.65
C SER A 133 10.38 25.73 -21.68
N MET A 134 9.47 25.13 -22.45
CA MET A 134 9.43 23.67 -22.64
C MET A 134 10.62 23.13 -23.42
N ALA A 135 11.12 23.83 -24.45
CA ALA A 135 12.32 23.43 -25.17
C ALA A 135 13.57 23.52 -24.28
N LYS A 136 13.64 24.51 -23.38
CA LYS A 136 14.70 24.62 -22.38
C LYS A 136 14.59 23.56 -21.29
N SER A 137 13.38 23.21 -20.86
CA SER A 137 13.16 22.10 -19.92
C SER A 137 13.51 20.75 -20.54
N LEU A 138 13.18 20.54 -21.82
CA LEU A 138 13.59 19.37 -22.60
C LEU A 138 15.13 19.31 -22.71
N LEU A 139 15.78 20.40 -23.13
CA LEU A 139 17.23 20.48 -23.20
C LEU A 139 17.88 20.28 -21.82
N ALA A 140 17.33 20.83 -20.75
CA ALA A 140 17.85 20.62 -19.39
C ALA A 140 17.69 19.16 -18.94
N ALA A 141 16.59 18.50 -19.28
CA ALA A 141 16.38 17.08 -18.98
C ALA A 141 17.37 16.16 -19.74
N PHE A 142 17.74 16.54 -20.96
CA PHE A 142 18.69 15.79 -21.78
C PHE A 142 20.16 16.15 -21.51
N LEU A 143 20.49 17.40 -21.21
CA LEU A 143 21.85 17.83 -20.84
C LEU A 143 22.22 17.41 -19.42
N ALA A 144 21.23 17.23 -18.52
CA ALA A 144 21.46 16.61 -17.22
C ALA A 144 21.87 15.13 -17.31
N LYS A 145 21.79 14.50 -18.50
CA LYS A 145 22.37 13.17 -18.77
C LYS A 145 23.85 13.21 -19.16
N ASP A 146 24.44 14.36 -19.49
CA ASP A 146 25.82 14.42 -20.02
C ASP A 146 26.89 14.80 -18.97
N GLU A 147 26.51 15.37 -17.83
CA GLU A 147 27.41 15.54 -16.68
C GLU A 147 27.17 14.45 -15.62
N VAL A 148 27.47 13.21 -15.99
CA VAL A 148 27.38 12.06 -15.08
C VAL A 148 28.67 11.95 -14.26
N GLN A 149 28.78 12.78 -13.24
CA GLN A 149 29.65 12.45 -12.11
C GLN A 149 28.80 11.64 -11.13
N ASN A 150 28.59 10.36 -11.46
CA ASN A 150 27.95 9.44 -10.52
C ASN A 150 28.90 9.26 -9.34
N ASP A 151 28.50 9.72 -8.16
CA ASP A 151 29.25 9.57 -6.90
C ASP A 151 29.38 8.07 -6.46
N VAL A 152 28.71 7.16 -7.17
CA VAL A 152 28.68 5.71 -6.95
C VAL A 152 28.84 4.97 -8.29
N LEU A 153 29.33 3.74 -8.26
CA LEU A 153 29.45 2.93 -9.48
C LEU A 153 28.05 2.65 -10.05
N PRO A 154 27.85 2.74 -11.39
CA PRO A 154 26.59 2.33 -12.00
C PRO A 154 26.22 0.90 -11.61
N GLY A 155 24.97 0.67 -11.24
CA GLY A 155 24.49 -0.63 -10.79
C GLY A 155 24.96 -1.07 -9.40
N SER A 156 25.66 -0.24 -8.62
CA SER A 156 26.16 -0.65 -7.30
C SER A 156 25.20 -0.40 -6.14
N VAL A 157 24.16 0.41 -6.33
CA VAL A 157 23.18 0.72 -5.29
C VAL A 157 22.06 -0.32 -5.31
N SER A 158 21.80 -0.93 -4.16
CA SER A 158 20.67 -1.84 -3.95
C SER A 158 19.57 -1.16 -3.14
N LEU A 159 18.32 -1.41 -3.53
CA LEU A 159 17.10 -1.07 -2.81
C LEU A 159 16.44 -2.37 -2.38
N ARG A 160 16.38 -2.61 -1.06
CA ARG A 160 15.89 -3.86 -0.50
C ARG A 160 14.51 -3.65 0.14
N PRO A 161 13.47 -4.36 -0.30
CA PRO A 161 12.16 -4.32 0.31
C PRO A 161 12.09 -5.25 1.53
N TYR A 162 11.24 -4.89 2.48
CA TYR A 162 10.92 -5.63 3.69
C TYR A 162 9.41 -5.70 3.77
N ILE A 163 8.87 -6.92 3.75
CA ILE A 163 7.43 -7.12 3.77
C ILE A 163 6.93 -7.19 5.20
N ASN A 164 5.98 -6.33 5.52
CA ASN A 164 5.19 -6.39 6.74
C ASN A 164 3.82 -6.94 6.35
N VAL A 165 3.50 -8.15 6.82
CA VAL A 165 2.14 -8.68 6.79
C VAL A 165 1.53 -8.33 8.12
N SER A 166 0.59 -7.38 8.12
CA SER A 166 -0.11 -6.98 9.34
C SER A 166 -1.57 -7.46 9.23
N GLY A 167 -1.98 -8.29 10.19
CA GLY A 167 -3.20 -9.12 10.11
C GLY A 167 -4.49 -8.40 9.71
N PHE A 168 -5.48 -9.21 9.31
CA PHE A 168 -6.88 -8.99 8.90
C PHE A 168 -7.31 -7.69 8.18
N SER A 169 -6.92 -6.51 8.67
CA SER A 169 -7.35 -5.20 8.17
C SER A 169 -6.20 -4.28 7.74
N SER A 170 -4.96 -4.61 8.07
CA SER A 170 -3.83 -3.68 7.94
C SER A 170 -3.08 -3.80 6.61
N GLY A 171 -3.37 -4.87 5.85
CA GLY A 171 -2.82 -5.08 4.50
C GLY A 171 -1.36 -5.57 4.51
N ILE A 172 -0.81 -5.72 3.31
CA ILE A 172 0.61 -6.00 3.09
C ILE A 172 1.30 -4.68 2.76
N SER A 173 2.32 -4.32 3.54
CA SER A 173 3.11 -3.12 3.32
C SER A 173 4.59 -3.44 3.13
N LEU A 174 5.29 -2.58 2.40
CA LEU A 174 6.72 -2.69 2.15
C LEU A 174 7.46 -1.53 2.82
N THR A 175 8.51 -1.83 3.58
CA THR A 175 9.52 -0.84 3.96
C THR A 175 10.80 -1.10 3.19
N PHE A 176 11.71 -0.12 3.14
CA PHE A 176 12.88 -0.22 2.27
C PHE A 176 14.17 0.16 2.99
N THR A 177 15.26 -0.50 2.61
CA THR A 177 16.62 0.00 2.83
C THR A 177 17.31 0.25 1.50
N ILE A 178 18.25 1.19 1.49
CA ILE A 178 18.99 1.61 0.32
C ILE A 178 20.48 1.69 0.63
N GLY A 179 21.33 1.19 -0.25
CA GLY A 179 22.76 1.35 -0.13
C GLY A 179 23.60 0.40 -0.99
N THR A 180 24.91 0.59 -0.89
CA THR A 180 25.91 -0.29 -1.52
C THR A 180 26.25 -1.41 -0.52
N ASP A 181 27.40 -1.34 0.14
CA ASP A 181 27.84 -2.29 1.17
C ASP A 181 27.05 -2.10 2.48
N ARG A 182 26.78 -0.84 2.84
CA ARG A 182 26.01 -0.46 4.03
C ARG A 182 24.61 0.00 3.64
N GLN A 183 23.62 -0.61 4.28
CA GLN A 183 22.20 -0.30 4.07
C GLN A 183 21.71 0.81 5.00
N TYR A 184 20.85 1.68 4.47
CA TYR A 184 20.22 2.80 5.19
C TYR A 184 18.71 2.70 5.09
N VAL A 185 17.99 2.90 6.20
CA VAL A 185 16.53 2.88 6.21
C VAL A 185 15.97 4.05 5.40
N VAL A 186 15.10 3.75 4.44
CA VAL A 186 14.32 4.74 3.72
C VAL A 186 13.21 5.23 4.65
N LYS A 187 13.24 6.52 5.00
CA LYS A 187 12.28 7.12 5.93
C LYS A 187 10.95 7.50 5.28
N ASN A 188 10.97 7.76 3.98
CA ASN A 188 9.81 8.20 3.21
C ASN A 188 9.93 7.66 1.78
N VAL A 189 9.00 6.78 1.38
CA VAL A 189 9.00 6.15 0.07
C VAL A 189 8.61 7.14 -1.01
N GLY A 190 7.62 8.00 -0.77
CA GLY A 190 7.23 9.04 -1.71
C GLY A 190 8.38 10.01 -2.03
N GLU A 191 9.16 10.41 -1.02
CA GLU A 191 10.33 11.28 -1.20
C GLU A 191 11.43 10.59 -2.00
N LEU A 192 11.69 9.30 -1.74
CA LEU A 192 12.63 8.49 -2.53
C LEU A 192 12.24 8.53 -4.02
N LEU A 193 10.97 8.24 -4.35
CA LEU A 193 10.48 8.21 -5.72
C LEU A 193 10.55 9.59 -6.38
N MET A 194 10.15 10.65 -5.67
CA MET A 194 10.27 12.03 -6.16
C MET A 194 11.73 12.43 -6.41
N ASN A 195 12.65 12.00 -5.56
CA ASN A 195 14.08 12.26 -5.75
C ASN A 195 14.65 11.51 -6.96
N ILE A 196 14.15 10.31 -7.25
CA ILE A 196 14.51 9.56 -8.46
C ILE A 196 14.01 10.27 -9.72
N ASP A 197 12.76 10.73 -9.73
CA ASP A 197 12.21 11.46 -10.89
C ASP A 197 12.94 12.77 -11.17
N ASN A 198 13.34 13.48 -10.12
CA ASN A 198 14.05 14.75 -10.24
C ASN A 198 15.56 14.60 -10.41
N ASN A 199 16.10 13.38 -10.42
CA ASN A 199 17.55 13.15 -10.40
C ASN A 199 18.26 13.91 -9.25
N SER A 200 17.62 13.96 -8.08
CA SER A 200 18.14 14.69 -6.92
C SER A 200 19.39 14.03 -6.37
N ARG A 201 20.32 14.84 -5.84
CA ARG A 201 21.47 14.36 -5.07
C ARG A 201 21.10 14.30 -3.59
N ILE A 202 21.09 13.09 -3.02
CA ILE A 202 20.61 12.84 -1.65
C ILE A 202 21.70 12.17 -0.82
N SER A 203 21.78 12.57 0.46
CA SER A 203 22.67 11.97 1.45
C SER A 203 21.86 11.19 2.48
N TYR A 204 22.21 9.91 2.66
CA TYR A 204 21.61 9.03 3.67
C TYR A 204 22.43 8.96 4.97
N GLY A 205 23.61 9.61 4.99
CA GLY A 205 24.54 9.64 6.11
C GLY A 205 25.98 9.78 5.63
N LYS A 206 26.94 9.55 6.55
CA LYS A 206 28.38 9.76 6.28
C LYS A 206 28.98 8.86 5.18
N GLY A 207 28.30 7.77 4.80
CA GLY A 207 28.84 6.76 3.89
C GLY A 207 28.10 6.61 2.57
N LEU A 208 27.01 7.34 2.35
CA LEU A 208 26.22 7.22 1.12
C LEU A 208 25.60 8.55 0.74
N THR A 209 26.13 9.14 -0.33
CA THR A 209 25.57 10.31 -1.00
C THR A 209 25.71 10.09 -2.49
N PHE A 210 24.61 10.13 -3.22
CA PHE A 210 24.63 9.92 -4.65
C PHE A 210 23.43 10.59 -5.32
N ARG A 211 23.51 10.70 -6.64
CA ARG A 211 22.40 11.13 -7.46
C ARG A 211 21.43 9.95 -7.65
N HIS A 212 20.15 10.15 -7.36
CA HIS A 212 19.11 9.15 -7.56
C HIS A 212 18.77 8.95 -9.05
N SER A 213 19.75 8.54 -9.84
CA SER A 213 19.56 8.13 -11.23
C SER A 213 19.19 6.64 -11.26
N MET A 214 18.40 6.21 -12.25
CA MET A 214 18.05 4.78 -12.39
C MET A 214 19.30 3.94 -12.64
N GLU A 215 20.31 4.50 -13.30
CA GLU A 215 21.58 3.85 -13.65
C GLU A 215 22.45 3.55 -12.43
N ALA A 216 22.26 4.23 -11.30
CA ALA A 216 22.98 3.93 -10.07
C ALA A 216 22.52 2.60 -9.42
N PHE A 217 21.29 2.18 -9.71
CA PHE A 217 20.67 1.01 -9.09
C PHE A 217 20.99 -0.29 -9.82
N ASP A 218 21.15 -1.38 -9.05
CA ASP A 218 21.25 -2.73 -9.61
C ASP A 218 20.00 -3.12 -10.41
N GLU A 219 20.06 -4.24 -11.14
CA GLU A 219 18.95 -4.65 -12.01
C GLU A 219 17.64 -4.90 -11.25
N ASP A 220 17.72 -5.52 -10.08
CA ASP A 220 16.56 -5.89 -9.27
C ASP A 220 15.89 -4.67 -8.66
N SER A 221 16.71 -3.74 -8.17
CA SER A 221 16.31 -2.46 -7.64
C SER A 221 15.66 -1.59 -8.71
N ARG A 222 16.16 -1.62 -9.95
CA ARG A 222 15.52 -0.93 -11.08
C ARG A 222 14.14 -1.50 -11.40
N ARG A 223 13.98 -2.83 -11.39
CA ARG A 223 12.68 -3.49 -11.56
C ARG A 223 11.71 -3.12 -10.44
N LEU A 224 12.17 -3.19 -9.19
CA LEU A 224 11.42 -2.79 -8.01
C LEU A 224 10.99 -1.33 -8.06
N LEU A 225 11.90 -0.41 -8.39
CA LEU A 225 11.61 1.01 -8.55
C LEU A 225 10.60 1.27 -9.66
N THR A 226 10.67 0.52 -10.76
CA THR A 226 9.68 0.62 -11.85
C THR A 226 8.29 0.24 -11.36
N PHE A 227 8.17 -0.89 -10.65
CA PHE A 227 6.94 -1.32 -9.99
C PHE A 227 6.43 -0.27 -8.99
N MET A 228 7.30 0.22 -8.10
CA MET A 228 6.94 1.20 -7.07
C MET A 228 6.46 2.51 -7.69
N LYS A 229 7.11 3.00 -8.76
CA LYS A 229 6.68 4.22 -9.45
C LYS A 229 5.30 4.05 -10.06
N LYS A 230 5.07 2.95 -10.80
CA LYS A 230 3.77 2.63 -11.38
C LYS A 230 2.68 2.67 -10.30
N TRP A 231 2.88 1.91 -9.23
CA TRP A 231 1.88 1.79 -8.16
C TRP A 231 1.69 3.08 -7.36
N PHE A 232 2.77 3.78 -7.01
CA PHE A 232 2.70 5.04 -6.28
C PHE A 232 1.94 6.12 -7.07
N TYR A 233 2.15 6.19 -8.38
CA TYR A 233 1.43 7.13 -9.23
C TYR A 233 -0.03 6.74 -9.45
N GLU A 234 -0.34 5.45 -9.61
CA GLU A 234 -1.71 4.93 -9.68
C GLU A 234 -2.49 5.21 -8.38
N CYS A 235 -1.92 4.88 -7.22
CA CYS A 235 -2.48 5.18 -5.90
C CYS A 235 -2.68 6.68 -5.68
N ARG A 236 -1.70 7.51 -6.04
CA ARG A 236 -1.79 8.97 -5.90
C ARG A 236 -2.82 9.60 -6.84
N MET A 237 -3.04 9.01 -8.01
CA MET A 237 -4.12 9.41 -8.93
C MET A 237 -5.50 8.95 -8.44
N ALA A 238 -5.61 7.74 -7.91
CA ALA A 238 -6.84 7.24 -7.29
C ALA A 238 -7.23 7.99 -6.00
N ALA A 239 -6.24 8.36 -5.17
CA ALA A 239 -6.43 9.10 -3.91
C ALA A 239 -6.88 10.56 -4.10
N ARG A 240 -6.92 11.09 -5.35
CA ARG A 240 -7.65 12.34 -5.62
C ARG A 240 -9.16 12.21 -5.37
N SER A 241 -9.70 10.99 -5.26
CA SER A 241 -11.12 10.74 -4.94
C SER A 241 -11.36 10.32 -3.48
N ARG A 242 -10.33 9.96 -2.70
CA ARG A 242 -10.45 9.58 -1.29
C ARG A 242 -9.26 10.12 -0.50
N TYR A 243 -9.54 11.14 0.31
CA TYR A 243 -8.64 11.70 1.31
C TYR A 243 -8.16 10.60 2.27
N THR A 244 -7.00 10.02 2.00
CA THR A 244 -6.24 9.21 2.98
C THR A 244 -4.78 9.14 2.54
N TYR A 245 -4.16 10.31 2.41
CA TYR A 245 -2.70 10.43 2.46
C TYR A 245 -2.38 11.49 3.49
N SER A 246 -2.47 11.07 4.75
CA SER A 246 -2.16 11.90 5.91
C SER A 246 -0.66 12.18 5.93
N SER A 247 -0.34 13.43 6.13
CA SER A 247 0.93 13.99 6.57
C SER A 247 1.47 13.31 7.84
N GLY A 248 2.13 12.16 7.66
CA GLY A 248 2.86 11.38 8.66
C GLY A 248 3.94 10.52 7.96
N SER A 249 4.86 9.88 8.69
CA SER A 249 6.01 9.20 8.09
C SER A 249 5.58 8.08 7.12
N ASP A 250 5.69 8.40 5.84
CA ASP A 250 5.30 7.57 4.71
C ASP A 250 6.36 6.50 4.39
N ARG A 251 6.79 5.82 5.45
CA ARG A 251 7.88 4.83 5.44
C ARG A 251 7.45 3.52 4.78
N GLU A 252 6.16 3.22 4.84
CA GLU A 252 5.58 1.99 4.31
C GLU A 252 4.85 2.24 2.99
N LEU A 253 5.04 1.37 2.02
CA LEU A 253 4.27 1.31 0.78
C LEU A 253 3.20 0.22 0.92
N TYR A 254 1.95 0.61 1.11
CA TYR A 254 0.83 -0.33 1.15
C TYR A 254 0.48 -0.84 -0.25
N LEU A 255 0.38 -2.16 -0.38
CA LEU A 255 0.04 -2.82 -1.63
C LEU A 255 -1.47 -3.11 -1.66
N SER A 256 -2.13 -2.74 -2.75
CA SER A 256 -3.43 -3.35 -3.06
C SER A 256 -3.22 -4.82 -3.44
N GLN A 257 -4.32 -5.54 -3.66
CA GLN A 257 -4.24 -6.91 -4.17
C GLN A 257 -3.64 -7.02 -5.56
N ASP A 258 -3.97 -6.11 -6.47
CA ASP A 258 -3.43 -6.15 -7.83
C ASP A 258 -1.94 -5.83 -7.82
N ALA A 259 -1.52 -4.88 -6.98
CA ALA A 259 -0.12 -4.58 -6.75
C ALA A 259 0.62 -5.75 -6.10
N LEU A 260 -0.03 -6.47 -5.19
CA LEU A 260 0.53 -7.64 -4.54
C LEU A 260 0.71 -8.81 -5.51
N GLU A 261 -0.23 -9.02 -6.44
CA GLU A 261 -0.10 -10.04 -7.49
C GLU A 261 1.08 -9.75 -8.42
N GLU A 262 1.24 -8.49 -8.84
CA GLU A 262 2.38 -8.06 -9.65
C GLU A 262 3.70 -8.15 -8.87
N PHE A 263 3.71 -7.73 -7.60
CA PHE A 263 4.87 -7.85 -6.71
C PHE A 263 5.27 -9.31 -6.53
N PHE A 264 4.32 -10.20 -6.23
CA PHE A 264 4.57 -11.64 -6.08
C PHE A 264 5.17 -12.22 -7.37
N THR A 265 4.62 -11.86 -8.53
CA THR A 265 5.13 -12.31 -9.83
C THR A 265 6.55 -11.83 -10.10
N LEU A 266 6.89 -10.59 -9.70
CA LEU A 266 8.23 -10.02 -9.86
C LEU A 266 9.28 -10.78 -9.00
N PHE A 267 8.85 -11.40 -7.91
CA PHE A 267 9.73 -11.89 -6.84
C PHE A 267 9.56 -13.36 -6.45
N LYS A 268 8.69 -14.13 -7.12
CA LYS A 268 8.41 -15.54 -6.80
C LYS A 268 9.62 -16.49 -6.84
N ASP A 269 10.69 -16.13 -7.56
CA ASP A 269 11.94 -16.92 -7.63
C ASP A 269 13.10 -16.25 -6.89
N ARG A 270 12.80 -15.27 -6.03
CA ARG A 270 13.78 -14.41 -5.38
C ARG A 270 13.64 -14.49 -3.88
N THR A 271 14.76 -14.31 -3.21
CA THR A 271 14.80 -14.27 -1.76
C THR A 271 15.21 -12.90 -1.29
N PHE A 272 14.48 -12.37 -0.33
CA PHE A 272 14.80 -11.11 0.31
C PHE A 272 15.38 -11.34 1.69
N THR A 273 16.43 -10.61 2.04
CA THR A 273 16.95 -10.62 3.41
C THR A 273 16.30 -9.48 4.19
N SER A 274 15.40 -9.85 5.10
CA SER A 274 14.73 -8.93 6.03
C SER A 274 15.54 -8.83 7.33
N TYR A 275 16.43 -7.85 7.40
CA TYR A 275 17.02 -7.41 8.66
C TYR A 275 16.01 -6.62 9.51
N ASN A 276 15.13 -7.31 10.22
CA ASN A 276 14.87 -6.93 11.61
C ASN A 276 15.94 -7.60 12.49
N ASN A 277 16.03 -7.26 13.78
CA ASN A 277 17.11 -7.61 14.73
C ASN A 277 17.56 -9.10 14.83
N HIS A 278 17.06 -10.01 13.99
CA HIS A 278 17.27 -11.47 13.98
C HIS A 278 17.64 -12.09 12.61
N ASN A 279 18.08 -11.32 11.61
CA ASN A 279 18.64 -11.88 10.37
C ASN A 279 17.64 -12.77 9.58
N GLU A 280 16.36 -12.38 9.52
CA GLU A 280 15.28 -13.18 8.90
C GLU A 280 15.36 -13.11 7.35
N ARG A 281 15.15 -14.22 6.65
CA ARG A 281 15.06 -14.25 5.17
C ARG A 281 13.62 -14.54 4.76
N THR A 282 13.07 -13.76 3.84
CA THR A 282 11.72 -13.97 3.29
C THR A 282 11.81 -14.47 1.85
N VAL A 283 11.14 -15.57 1.57
CA VAL A 283 11.04 -16.19 0.23
C VAL A 283 9.58 -16.19 -0.20
N PHE A 284 9.35 -15.90 -1.48
CA PHE A 284 8.03 -16.06 -2.09
C PHE A 284 7.95 -17.45 -2.73
N SER A 285 6.83 -18.13 -2.55
CA SER A 285 6.66 -19.50 -3.06
C SER A 285 5.29 -19.68 -3.70
N GLU A 286 5.27 -20.19 -4.93
CA GLU A 286 4.04 -20.61 -5.60
C GLU A 286 3.49 -21.95 -5.03
N ALA A 287 4.20 -22.58 -4.09
CA ALA A 287 3.68 -23.74 -3.39
C ALA A 287 2.43 -23.36 -2.60
N ARG A 288 1.44 -24.26 -2.60
CA ARG A 288 0.22 -24.09 -1.81
C ARG A 288 0.59 -24.00 -0.32
N PRO A 289 0.04 -23.04 0.45
CA PRO A 289 0.27 -22.97 1.88
C PRO A 289 -0.22 -24.22 2.61
N GLU A 290 0.55 -24.70 3.58
CA GLU A 290 0.20 -25.88 4.39
C GLU A 290 -0.42 -25.48 5.73
N LEU A 291 -1.63 -24.90 5.68
CA LEU A 291 -2.39 -24.60 6.89
C LEU A 291 -2.95 -25.89 7.51
N VAL A 292 -2.97 -25.91 8.84
CA VAL A 292 -3.51 -27.03 9.63
C VAL A 292 -4.57 -26.50 10.59
N ILE A 293 -5.69 -27.22 10.71
CA ILE A 293 -6.69 -27.01 11.77
C ILE A 293 -6.65 -28.21 12.69
N ASP A 294 -6.22 -28.00 13.94
CA ASP A 294 -6.33 -28.99 15.00
C ASP A 294 -7.74 -28.94 15.60
N THR A 295 -8.30 -30.10 15.93
CA THR A 295 -9.54 -30.22 16.72
C THR A 295 -9.22 -30.44 18.20
N GLU A 296 -10.01 -29.84 19.07
CA GLU A 296 -10.01 -30.11 20.50
C GLU A 296 -11.46 -30.20 21.00
N TYR A 297 -11.76 -31.24 21.79
CA TYR A 297 -13.09 -31.48 22.33
C TYR A 297 -13.09 -31.18 23.83
N LYS A 298 -14.07 -30.41 24.28
CA LYS A 298 -14.31 -30.13 25.69
C LYS A 298 -15.14 -31.24 26.35
N GLU A 299 -15.21 -31.21 27.69
CA GLU A 299 -16.03 -32.13 28.48
C GLU A 299 -17.54 -31.99 28.21
N ASP A 300 -17.99 -30.80 27.80
CA ASP A 300 -19.38 -30.48 27.44
C ASP A 300 -19.73 -30.82 25.98
N GLY A 301 -18.87 -31.58 25.29
CA GLY A 301 -19.09 -31.98 23.89
C GLY A 301 -18.71 -30.91 22.85
N ALA A 302 -18.37 -29.68 23.26
CA ALA A 302 -18.04 -28.62 22.32
C ALA A 302 -16.73 -28.90 21.54
N LEU A 303 -16.74 -28.55 20.25
CA LEU A 303 -15.58 -28.65 19.35
C LEU A 303 -14.89 -27.30 19.21
N ILE A 304 -13.57 -27.27 19.43
CA ILE A 304 -12.72 -26.12 19.17
C ILE A 304 -11.83 -26.43 17.96
N LEU A 305 -11.92 -25.59 16.94
CA LEU A 305 -10.98 -25.58 15.82
C LEU A 305 -9.85 -24.60 16.14
N LYS A 306 -8.60 -25.02 15.99
CA LYS A 306 -7.41 -24.17 16.18
C LYS A 306 -6.57 -24.13 14.92
N LEU A 307 -6.44 -22.96 14.32
CA LEU A 307 -5.58 -22.76 13.16
C LEU A 307 -4.10 -22.80 13.59
N LYS A 308 -3.27 -23.48 12.79
CA LYS A 308 -1.84 -23.69 13.01
C LYS A 308 -1.04 -23.45 11.73
N ASN A 309 0.28 -23.50 11.87
CA ASN A 309 1.22 -23.40 10.75
C ASN A 309 1.19 -22.05 10.01
N TYR A 310 0.92 -20.96 10.73
CA TYR A 310 0.99 -19.60 10.19
C TYR A 310 1.64 -18.66 11.21
N ARG A 311 2.37 -17.66 10.70
CA ARG A 311 2.76 -16.46 11.45
C ARG A 311 1.70 -15.38 11.27
N ASP A 312 1.35 -15.11 10.01
CA ASP A 312 0.34 -14.12 9.63
C ASP A 312 -0.40 -14.57 8.36
N ILE A 313 -1.63 -14.07 8.17
CA ILE A 313 -2.46 -14.36 7.00
C ILE A 313 -3.11 -13.05 6.52
N TYR A 314 -3.02 -12.79 5.22
CA TYR A 314 -3.77 -11.75 4.54
C TYR A 314 -4.90 -12.39 3.72
N VAL A 315 -6.15 -12.03 4.04
CA VAL A 315 -7.35 -12.57 3.37
C VAL A 315 -7.93 -11.53 2.41
N GLY A 316 -7.51 -11.63 1.15
CA GLY A 316 -8.04 -10.85 0.03
C GLY A 316 -8.98 -11.65 -0.89
N ARG A 317 -9.00 -11.28 -2.18
CA ARG A 317 -9.44 -12.09 -3.33
C ARG A 317 -8.49 -13.27 -3.48
N THR A 318 -7.20 -13.02 -3.29
CA THR A 318 -6.17 -14.05 -3.15
C THR A 318 -5.70 -14.08 -1.69
N ILE A 319 -5.57 -15.27 -1.12
CA ILE A 319 -5.11 -15.46 0.26
C ILE A 319 -3.61 -15.69 0.26
N TYR A 320 -2.89 -14.90 1.07
CA TYR A 320 -1.45 -15.01 1.26
C TYR A 320 -1.16 -15.42 2.70
N VAL A 321 -0.28 -16.40 2.87
CA VAL A 321 0.10 -16.96 4.17
C VAL A 321 1.59 -16.74 4.36
N LEU A 322 1.94 -16.13 5.50
CA LEU A 322 3.31 -16.02 5.97
C LEU A 322 3.57 -17.14 6.97
N GLN A 323 4.48 -18.05 6.63
CA GLN A 323 4.89 -19.18 7.47
C GLN A 323 6.35 -19.01 7.89
N ILE A 324 6.70 -19.42 9.10
CA ILE A 324 8.08 -19.46 9.58
C ILE A 324 8.56 -20.90 9.57
N THR A 325 9.74 -21.12 9.01
CA THR A 325 10.53 -22.34 9.13
C THR A 325 11.80 -22.02 9.91
N ASP A 326 12.06 -22.78 10.96
CA ASP A 326 13.33 -22.71 11.71
C ASP A 326 14.25 -23.80 11.16
N GLU A 327 15.18 -23.39 10.29
CA GLU A 327 16.22 -24.27 9.79
C GLU A 327 17.57 -23.82 10.33
N ASN A 328 18.22 -24.67 11.12
CA ASN A 328 19.58 -24.44 11.60
C ASN A 328 19.80 -23.11 12.34
N LYS A 329 18.83 -22.64 13.16
CA LYS A 329 18.85 -21.35 13.89
C LYS A 329 18.73 -20.10 12.99
N ASN A 330 18.38 -20.26 11.72
CA ASN A 330 17.99 -19.17 10.85
C ASN A 330 16.47 -19.20 10.65
N ILE A 331 15.82 -18.08 10.93
CA ILE A 331 14.38 -17.90 10.72
C ILE A 331 14.15 -17.59 9.24
N ASN A 332 13.62 -18.59 8.51
CA ASN A 332 13.19 -18.43 7.13
C ASN A 332 11.67 -18.21 7.10
N ASN A 333 11.27 -17.03 6.66
CA ASN A 333 9.90 -16.67 6.35
C ASN A 333 9.57 -17.12 4.92
N THR A 334 8.43 -17.79 4.73
CA THR A 334 7.90 -18.12 3.41
C THR A 334 6.54 -17.46 3.24
N ILE A 335 6.36 -16.68 2.17
CA ILE A 335 5.07 -16.13 1.75
C ILE A 335 4.56 -16.98 0.59
N SER A 336 3.54 -17.76 0.86
CA SER A 336 2.83 -18.60 -0.11
C SER A 336 1.42 -18.08 -0.34
N ARG A 337 0.76 -18.55 -1.42
CA ARG A 337 -0.61 -18.14 -1.75
C ARG A 337 -1.48 -19.31 -2.18
N TYR A 338 -2.77 -19.22 -1.87
CA TYR A 338 -3.76 -20.08 -2.51
C TYR A 338 -4.12 -19.51 -3.89
N ASP A 339 -4.52 -20.39 -4.80
CA ASP A 339 -5.15 -19.99 -6.04
C ASP A 339 -6.51 -19.29 -5.77
N SER A 340 -7.10 -18.66 -6.79
CA SER A 340 -8.32 -17.88 -6.63
C SER A 340 -9.55 -18.71 -6.23
N GLU A 341 -9.65 -19.96 -6.67
CA GLU A 341 -10.76 -20.86 -6.35
C GLU A 341 -10.66 -21.32 -4.89
N SER A 342 -9.51 -21.88 -4.49
CA SER A 342 -9.22 -22.24 -3.11
C SER A 342 -9.41 -21.05 -2.16
N SER A 343 -8.95 -19.86 -2.56
CA SER A 343 -9.09 -18.63 -1.78
C SER A 343 -10.56 -18.25 -1.54
N LEU A 344 -11.42 -18.40 -2.55
CA LEU A 344 -12.84 -18.10 -2.42
C LEU A 344 -13.52 -19.05 -1.43
N ILE A 345 -13.24 -20.36 -1.55
CA ILE A 345 -13.83 -21.41 -0.72
C ILE A 345 -13.48 -21.23 0.77
N ILE A 346 -12.18 -21.05 1.08
CA ILE A 346 -11.73 -21.01 2.49
C ILE A 346 -11.80 -19.63 3.13
N SER A 347 -12.06 -18.57 2.35
CA SER A 347 -12.10 -17.19 2.84
C SER A 347 -13.06 -17.00 4.03
N PRO A 348 -14.33 -17.47 4.01
CA PRO A 348 -15.24 -17.32 5.14
C PRO A 348 -14.70 -17.93 6.44
N LEU A 349 -14.15 -19.15 6.36
CA LEU A 349 -13.58 -19.86 7.49
C LEU A 349 -12.34 -19.14 8.05
N LEU A 350 -11.39 -18.78 7.19
CA LEU A 350 -10.16 -18.12 7.63
C LEU A 350 -10.46 -16.73 8.22
N LYS A 351 -11.44 -15.99 7.68
CA LYS A 351 -11.87 -14.72 8.27
C LYS A 351 -12.40 -14.93 9.68
N ALA A 352 -13.29 -15.90 9.88
CA ALA A 352 -13.86 -16.20 11.19
C ALA A 352 -12.77 -16.62 12.19
N LEU A 353 -11.85 -17.51 11.81
CA LEU A 353 -10.73 -17.94 12.65
C LEU A 353 -9.84 -16.76 13.04
N ILE A 354 -9.40 -15.95 12.08
CA ILE A 354 -8.48 -14.82 12.33
C ILE A 354 -9.15 -13.76 13.21
N MET A 355 -10.41 -13.41 12.93
CA MET A 355 -11.18 -12.46 13.75
C MET A 355 -11.34 -12.95 15.20
N ASN A 356 -11.40 -14.28 15.39
CA ASN A 356 -11.46 -14.90 16.70
C ASN A 356 -10.11 -15.44 17.19
N LYS A 357 -9.01 -14.74 16.87
CA LYS A 357 -7.65 -15.00 17.38
C LYS A 357 -7.11 -16.41 17.10
N GLY A 358 -7.48 -16.97 15.95
CA GLY A 358 -7.00 -18.26 15.46
C GLY A 358 -7.79 -19.47 15.95
N SER A 359 -8.93 -19.29 16.64
CA SER A 359 -9.77 -20.42 17.07
C SER A 359 -11.25 -20.16 16.87
N LEU A 360 -12.03 -21.20 16.61
CA LEU A 360 -13.50 -21.16 16.59
C LEU A 360 -14.05 -22.27 17.49
N THR A 361 -15.18 -22.00 18.13
CA THR A 361 -15.86 -22.96 19.01
C THR A 361 -17.24 -23.23 18.46
N PHE A 362 -17.59 -24.50 18.33
CA PHE A 362 -18.92 -25.00 17.97
C PHE A 362 -19.52 -25.72 19.18
N ALA A 363 -20.77 -25.42 19.49
CA ALA A 363 -21.54 -26.24 20.43
C ALA A 363 -21.77 -27.64 19.83
N GLU A 364 -22.00 -28.65 20.67
CA GLU A 364 -22.20 -30.03 20.20
C GLU A 364 -23.31 -30.16 19.15
N GLU A 365 -24.40 -29.41 19.33
CA GLU A 365 -25.56 -29.36 18.40
C GLU A 365 -25.22 -28.80 17.01
N ASP A 366 -24.18 -27.97 16.89
CA ASP A 366 -23.75 -27.36 15.61
C ASP A 366 -22.69 -28.19 14.86
N ILE A 367 -22.08 -29.18 15.51
CA ILE A 367 -21.00 -30.00 14.90
C ILE A 367 -21.50 -30.75 13.65
N PRO A 368 -22.69 -31.38 13.62
CA PRO A 368 -23.21 -32.02 12.40
C PRO A 368 -23.33 -31.05 11.23
N ALA A 369 -23.82 -29.82 11.49
CA ALA A 369 -23.95 -28.80 10.45
C ALA A 369 -22.58 -28.39 9.89
N PHE A 370 -21.57 -28.22 10.75
CA PHE A 370 -20.19 -27.99 10.31
C PHE A 370 -19.64 -29.13 9.45
N CYS A 371 -19.85 -30.38 9.87
CA CYS A 371 -19.36 -31.58 9.17
C CYS A 371 -20.03 -31.79 7.80
N MET A 372 -21.29 -31.39 7.65
CA MET A 372 -22.04 -31.52 6.38
C MET A 372 -21.83 -30.35 5.42
N THR A 373 -21.53 -29.15 5.92
CA THR A 373 -21.49 -27.93 5.08
C THR A 373 -20.09 -27.40 4.85
N VAL A 374 -19.28 -27.28 5.91
CA VAL A 374 -17.97 -26.60 5.83
C VAL A 374 -16.85 -27.60 5.62
N LEU A 375 -16.83 -28.70 6.39
CA LEU A 375 -15.77 -29.70 6.35
C LEU A 375 -15.53 -30.29 4.93
N PRO A 376 -16.56 -30.65 4.13
CA PRO A 376 -16.35 -31.26 2.82
C PRO A 376 -15.66 -30.33 1.82
N GLU A 377 -15.97 -29.03 1.92
CA GLU A 377 -15.41 -27.99 1.05
C GLU A 377 -13.95 -27.68 1.38
N ILE A 378 -13.59 -27.73 2.67
CA ILE A 378 -12.25 -27.31 3.13
C ILE A 378 -11.25 -28.46 3.24
N LYS A 379 -11.69 -29.71 3.41
CA LYS A 379 -10.80 -30.86 3.73
C LYS A 379 -9.75 -31.16 2.66
N ASN A 380 -10.04 -30.80 1.41
CA ASN A 380 -9.10 -30.93 0.29
C ASN A 380 -8.19 -29.70 0.12
N ILE A 381 -8.39 -28.66 0.94
CA ILE A 381 -7.68 -27.38 0.87
C ILE A 381 -6.80 -27.15 2.08
N ILE A 382 -7.34 -27.38 3.27
CA ILE A 382 -6.67 -27.21 4.56
C ILE A 382 -6.60 -28.57 5.24
N THR A 383 -5.45 -28.89 5.82
CA THR A 383 -5.28 -30.15 6.56
C THR A 383 -6.07 -30.08 7.86
N ILE A 384 -6.99 -31.02 8.06
CA ILE A 384 -7.74 -31.15 9.32
C ILE A 384 -7.10 -32.27 10.13
N ASN A 385 -6.55 -31.93 11.29
CA ASN A 385 -5.94 -32.87 12.20
C ASN A 385 -6.90 -33.19 13.34
N ASP A 386 -7.69 -34.24 13.13
CA ASP A 386 -8.59 -34.76 14.15
C ASP A 386 -8.00 -36.01 14.81
N ARG A 387 -7.21 -35.81 15.87
CA ARG A 387 -6.42 -36.87 16.51
C ARG A 387 -7.25 -38.05 17.03
N LYS A 388 -8.52 -37.82 17.37
CA LYS A 388 -9.43 -38.85 17.88
C LYS A 388 -10.39 -39.38 16.82
N ASP A 389 -10.35 -38.83 15.60
CA ASP A 389 -11.25 -39.19 14.50
C ASP A 389 -12.74 -39.06 14.88
N ASN A 390 -13.03 -38.15 15.81
CA ASN A 390 -14.35 -37.92 16.38
C ASN A 390 -15.30 -37.25 15.38
N LEU A 391 -14.78 -36.49 14.41
CA LEU A 391 -15.59 -35.85 13.36
C LEU A 391 -16.36 -36.88 12.53
N LYS A 392 -15.85 -38.11 12.37
CA LYS A 392 -16.56 -39.18 11.64
C LYS A 392 -17.89 -39.56 12.28
N ASN A 393 -18.02 -39.41 13.59
CA ASN A 393 -19.27 -39.71 14.31
C ASN A 393 -20.39 -38.70 13.98
N TYR A 394 -20.05 -37.56 13.38
CA TYR A 394 -20.99 -36.50 13.01
C TYR A 394 -21.18 -36.42 11.48
N LEU A 395 -20.48 -37.26 10.71
CA LEU A 395 -20.70 -37.38 9.28
C LEU A 395 -21.88 -38.33 9.02
N PRO A 396 -22.69 -38.08 7.96
CA PRO A 396 -23.66 -39.07 7.50
C PRO A 396 -22.95 -40.37 7.17
N GLU A 397 -23.61 -41.51 7.41
CA GLU A 397 -23.10 -42.80 6.97
C GLU A 397 -22.92 -42.81 5.44
N GLU A 398 -21.81 -43.39 4.97
CA GLU A 398 -21.55 -43.47 3.54
C GLU A 398 -22.64 -44.29 2.85
N MET A 399 -23.23 -43.71 1.80
CA MET A 399 -24.25 -44.37 1.01
C MET A 399 -23.61 -45.38 0.06
N THR A 400 -23.94 -46.66 0.25
CA THR A 400 -23.56 -47.74 -0.67
C THR A 400 -24.72 -48.03 -1.62
N ALA A 401 -24.50 -47.85 -2.92
CA ALA A 401 -25.51 -48.14 -3.94
C ALA A 401 -25.44 -49.61 -4.38
N HIS A 402 -26.57 -50.31 -4.31
CA HIS A 402 -26.71 -51.68 -4.77
C HIS A 402 -27.66 -51.74 -5.96
N LEU A 403 -27.30 -52.51 -6.99
CA LEU A 403 -28.16 -52.82 -8.13
C LEU A 403 -28.33 -54.34 -8.24
N TYR A 404 -29.52 -54.83 -7.89
CA TYR A 404 -29.91 -56.22 -8.06
C TYR A 404 -30.59 -56.39 -9.40
N LEU A 405 -30.12 -57.34 -10.19
CA LEU A 405 -30.72 -57.71 -11.47
C LEU A 405 -31.21 -59.14 -11.37
N ASP A 406 -32.46 -59.37 -11.77
CA ASP A 406 -33.05 -60.70 -11.85
C ASP A 406 -33.60 -60.92 -13.28
N ALA A 407 -33.62 -62.17 -13.72
CA ALA A 407 -34.08 -62.57 -15.04
C ALA A 407 -35.17 -63.64 -14.88
N PRO A 408 -36.38 -63.26 -14.43
CA PRO A 408 -37.45 -64.22 -14.13
C PRO A 408 -37.92 -65.00 -15.37
N GLU A 409 -37.72 -64.45 -16.57
CA GLU A 409 -38.01 -65.09 -17.85
C GLU A 409 -36.93 -64.77 -18.88
N ASN A 410 -36.76 -65.63 -19.90
CA ASN A 410 -35.74 -65.45 -20.95
C ASN A 410 -35.78 -64.11 -21.70
N SER A 411 -36.90 -63.38 -21.63
CA SER A 411 -37.09 -62.09 -22.32
C SER A 411 -37.31 -60.90 -21.37
N LEU A 412 -37.21 -61.10 -20.05
CA LEU A 412 -37.48 -60.06 -19.07
C LEU A 412 -36.35 -60.02 -18.03
N ILE A 413 -35.71 -58.86 -17.92
CA ILE A 413 -34.78 -58.53 -16.83
C ILE A 413 -35.49 -57.51 -15.93
N THR A 414 -35.56 -57.80 -14.64
CA THR A 414 -36.02 -56.88 -13.61
C THR A 414 -34.81 -56.34 -12.84
N GLY A 415 -34.93 -55.12 -12.34
CA GLY A 415 -33.86 -54.46 -11.61
C GLY A 415 -34.40 -53.78 -10.36
N ARG A 416 -33.63 -53.87 -9.27
CA ARG A 416 -33.91 -53.18 -8.01
C ARG A 416 -32.69 -52.38 -7.59
N ALA A 417 -32.87 -51.07 -7.44
CA ALA A 417 -31.82 -50.16 -7.02
C ALA A 417 -32.04 -49.78 -5.55
N LEU A 418 -31.06 -50.06 -4.69
CA LEU A 418 -31.12 -49.79 -3.26
C LEU A 418 -29.98 -48.84 -2.85
N ALA A 419 -30.22 -47.98 -1.87
CA ALA A 419 -29.21 -47.16 -1.21
C ALA A 419 -29.12 -47.56 0.26
N GLU A 420 -27.96 -48.05 0.69
CA GLU A 420 -27.68 -48.44 2.07
C GLU A 420 -26.95 -47.30 2.81
N TYR A 421 -27.50 -46.87 3.95
CA TYR A 421 -26.92 -45.94 4.90
C TYR A 421 -26.79 -46.68 6.24
N GLY A 422 -25.61 -47.26 6.49
CA GLY A 422 -25.36 -48.13 7.65
C GLY A 422 -26.37 -49.27 7.81
N GLN A 423 -27.33 -49.16 8.72
CA GLN A 423 -28.37 -50.20 8.92
C GLN A 423 -29.64 -49.98 8.11
N ASP A 424 -29.83 -48.77 7.58
CA ASP A 424 -31.02 -48.39 6.84
C ASP A 424 -30.81 -48.61 5.35
N ILE A 425 -31.71 -49.35 4.69
CA ILE A 425 -31.64 -49.58 3.25
C ILE A 425 -32.90 -49.02 2.60
N LEU A 426 -32.74 -48.09 1.67
CA LEU A 426 -33.82 -47.42 0.96
C LEU A 426 -33.98 -48.00 -0.46
N ASP A 427 -35.18 -48.41 -0.83
CA ASP A 427 -35.53 -48.69 -2.23
C ASP A 427 -35.64 -47.36 -2.99
N LEU A 428 -34.76 -47.15 -3.97
CA LEU A 428 -34.66 -45.89 -4.69
C LEU A 428 -35.86 -45.62 -5.61
N LEU A 429 -36.69 -46.62 -5.88
CA LEU A 429 -37.84 -46.52 -6.77
C LEU A 429 -39.15 -46.31 -5.99
N SER A 430 -39.32 -47.00 -4.86
CA SER A 430 -40.52 -46.84 -4.02
C SER A 430 -40.36 -45.77 -2.92
N GLY A 431 -39.13 -45.51 -2.48
CA GLY A 431 -38.82 -44.63 -1.35
C GLY A 431 -39.03 -45.28 0.03
N ASP A 432 -39.22 -46.60 0.08
CA ASP A 432 -39.45 -47.33 1.32
C ASP A 432 -38.16 -47.93 1.88
N TYR A 433 -38.07 -48.04 3.22
CA TYR A 433 -37.00 -48.79 3.87
C TYR A 433 -37.26 -50.30 3.76
N VAL A 434 -36.24 -51.05 3.34
CA VAL A 434 -36.31 -52.48 3.02
C VAL A 434 -35.13 -53.25 3.64
N SER A 435 -35.14 -54.57 3.56
CA SER A 435 -33.99 -55.42 3.90
C SER A 435 -33.20 -55.81 2.64
N LEU A 436 -31.90 -56.09 2.78
CA LEU A 436 -31.09 -56.61 1.67
C LEU A 436 -31.70 -57.93 1.18
N PRO A 437 -31.81 -58.14 -0.15
CA PRO A 437 -32.21 -59.43 -0.70
C PRO A 437 -31.22 -60.52 -0.26
N ASP A 438 -31.72 -61.64 0.28
CA ASP A 438 -30.90 -62.81 0.59
C ASP A 438 -30.35 -63.38 -0.73
N GLU A 439 -29.02 -63.47 -0.89
CA GLU A 439 -28.36 -64.02 -2.10
C GLU A 439 -28.80 -65.46 -2.44
N ASN A 440 -29.42 -66.17 -1.49
CA ASN A 440 -29.95 -67.53 -1.64
C ASN A 440 -31.48 -67.64 -1.53
N SER A 441 -32.21 -66.52 -1.43
CA SER A 441 -33.67 -66.57 -1.38
C SER A 441 -34.24 -66.71 -2.79
N ALA A 442 -34.87 -67.86 -3.05
CA ALA A 442 -35.65 -68.07 -4.27
C ALA A 442 -36.72 -66.97 -4.40
N PRO A 443 -37.03 -66.50 -5.62
CA PRO A 443 -37.89 -65.34 -5.81
C PRO A 443 -39.25 -65.55 -5.12
N ALA A 444 -39.56 -64.68 -4.17
CA ALA A 444 -40.89 -64.63 -3.57
C ALA A 444 -41.90 -64.32 -4.68
N ALA A 445 -42.74 -65.31 -4.99
CA ALA A 445 -43.80 -65.17 -5.98
C ALA A 445 -44.66 -63.95 -5.66
N ALA A 446 -44.78 -63.03 -6.62
CA ALA A 446 -45.65 -61.87 -6.51
C ALA A 446 -47.09 -62.33 -6.19
N PRO A 447 -47.81 -61.63 -5.28
CA PRO A 447 -49.18 -61.98 -4.98
C PRO A 447 -50.04 -61.84 -6.24
N ALA A 448 -50.66 -62.94 -6.65
CA ALA A 448 -51.58 -62.97 -7.78
C ALA A 448 -52.71 -61.96 -7.54
N LYS A 449 -52.85 -60.98 -8.43
CA LYS A 449 -54.04 -60.13 -8.46
C LYS A 449 -55.26 -61.03 -8.70
N PRO A 450 -56.32 -60.94 -7.88
CA PRO A 450 -57.56 -61.67 -8.14
C PRO A 450 -58.18 -61.10 -9.42
N GLY A 451 -58.40 -61.98 -10.40
CA GLY A 451 -58.97 -61.62 -11.69
C GLY A 451 -60.43 -61.22 -11.56
N THR A 452 -60.78 -60.09 -12.18
CA THR A 452 -61.86 -59.91 -13.17
C THR A 452 -61.64 -58.60 -13.89
#